data_AF-A0A964R3D4-F1
#
_entry.id   AF-A0A964R3D4-F1
#
_cell.length_a   1.000
_cell.length_b   1.000
_cell.length_c   1.000
_cell.angle_alpha   90.00
_cell.angle_beta   90.00
_cell.angle_gamma   90.00
#
_symmetry.space_group_name_H-M   'P 1'
#
loop_
_entity.id
_entity.type
_entity.pdbx_description
1 polymer ?
#
loop_
_entity_poly.entity_id
_entity_poly.type
_entity_poly.pdbx_seq_one_letter_code
_entity_poly.pdbx_strand_id
1 'polypeptide(L)'
;MKFPLLKATHTIHPKKALCPQCKKRKVFEPHSMAIFAGGALFMDRKRANGGMHDQMDGFVSITWHGAHDSGTGTDRDIYTSVDIARDCRGGQFEIYFCSTACLRVFFNSWVDALEIKIRKEKRRNAKTRND
;
A
#
# COMPACT_ATOMS: atom_id res chain seq x y z
N MET A 1 -1.06 6.58 11.69
CA MET A 1 -1.14 7.45 10.50
C MET A 1 -2.32 7.01 9.66
N LYS A 2 -3.10 7.97 9.11
CA LYS A 2 -4.13 7.67 8.10
C LYS A 2 -3.40 7.65 6.75
N PHE A 3 -3.22 6.48 6.15
CA PHE A 3 -2.61 6.39 4.82
C PHE A 3 -3.41 7.26 3.85
N PRO A 4 -2.78 7.94 2.88
CA PRO A 4 -3.52 8.54 1.80
C PRO A 4 -4.14 7.39 1.01
N LEU A 5 -5.36 7.00 1.38
CA LEU A 5 -6.16 6.08 0.58
C LEU A 5 -6.42 6.83 -0.73
N LEU A 6 -5.70 6.44 -1.77
CA LEU A 6 -5.84 7.02 -3.10
C LEU A 6 -7.19 6.59 -3.65
N LYS A 7 -8.23 7.38 -3.40
CA LYS A 7 -9.48 7.30 -4.14
C LYS A 7 -9.33 8.20 -5.35
N ALA A 8 -8.97 7.63 -6.49
CA ALA A 8 -8.87 8.38 -7.74
C ALA A 8 -10.00 7.91 -8.66
N THR A 9 -10.97 8.79 -8.92
CA THR A 9 -11.93 8.59 -10.02
C THR A 9 -11.34 9.04 -11.36
N HIS A 10 -10.39 9.98 -11.36
CA HIS A 10 -9.63 10.48 -12.53
C HIS A 10 -8.26 11.08 -12.13
N THR A 11 -7.33 11.17 -13.09
CA THR A 11 -6.00 11.79 -12.92
C THR A 11 -6.12 13.31 -12.74
N ILE A 12 -6.19 13.78 -11.49
CA ILE A 12 -6.12 15.22 -11.19
C ILE A 12 -4.66 15.56 -10.87
N HIS A 13 -3.95 16.19 -11.80
CA HIS A 13 -2.58 16.67 -11.56
C HIS A 13 -2.60 17.87 -10.58
N PRO A 14 -2.07 17.75 -9.35
CA PRO A 14 -2.10 18.83 -8.39
C PRO A 14 -1.03 19.88 -8.72
N LYS A 15 -1.44 21.16 -8.93
CA LYS A 15 -0.51 22.29 -9.17
C LYS A 15 0.51 22.53 -8.05
N LYS A 16 0.25 22.02 -6.84
CA LYS A 16 1.11 22.18 -5.65
C LYS A 16 1.59 20.85 -5.10
N ALA A 17 1.72 19.79 -5.91
CA ALA A 17 2.00 18.46 -5.39
C ALA A 17 3.23 18.45 -4.46
N LEU A 18 2.99 18.32 -3.17
CA LEU A 18 4.02 18.21 -2.14
C LEU A 18 4.26 16.73 -1.87
N CYS A 19 5.52 16.38 -1.61
CA CYS A 19 5.90 15.03 -1.22
C CYS A 19 4.98 14.51 -0.11
N PRO A 20 4.31 13.37 -0.30
CA PRO A 20 3.32 12.88 0.65
C PRO A 20 3.94 12.49 1.99
N GLN A 21 5.25 12.22 2.02
CA GLN A 21 5.99 11.89 3.23
C GLN A 21 6.42 13.13 4.02
N CYS A 22 7.21 14.02 3.42
CA CYS A 22 7.81 15.14 4.17
C CYS A 22 6.99 16.42 4.12
N LYS A 23 6.06 16.56 3.15
CA LYS A 23 5.25 17.76 2.89
C LYS A 23 6.06 19.06 2.66
N LYS A 24 7.39 18.98 2.51
CA LYS A 24 8.29 20.14 2.39
C LYS A 24 8.69 20.45 0.95
N ARG A 25 8.93 19.43 0.14
CA ARG A 25 9.44 19.56 -1.23
C ARG A 25 8.35 19.27 -2.24
N LYS A 26 8.37 19.99 -3.36
CA LYS A 26 7.53 19.68 -4.53
C LYS A 26 7.95 18.33 -5.12
N VAL A 27 6.97 17.64 -5.68
CA VAL A 27 7.14 16.53 -6.60
C VAL A 27 6.63 17.00 -7.97
N PHE A 28 7.19 16.47 -9.06
CA PHE A 28 7.10 16.94 -10.46
C PHE A 28 8.26 17.81 -10.95
N GLU A 29 8.38 17.84 -12.27
CA GLU A 29 9.35 18.65 -13.02
C GLU A 29 9.25 20.13 -12.63
N PRO A 30 10.40 20.84 -12.56
CA PRO A 30 11.74 20.42 -12.94
C PRO A 30 12.50 19.64 -11.84
N HIS A 31 11.84 19.21 -10.76
CA HIS A 31 12.50 18.53 -9.64
C HIS A 31 12.59 17.02 -9.86
N SER A 32 13.72 16.41 -9.49
CA SER A 32 13.84 14.96 -9.43
C SER A 32 12.88 14.37 -8.38
N MET A 33 12.36 13.18 -8.69
CA MET A 33 11.40 12.48 -7.86
C MET A 33 11.62 10.97 -7.92
N ALA A 34 11.21 10.29 -6.84
CA ALA A 34 11.05 8.85 -6.83
C ALA A 34 9.56 8.53 -7.04
N ILE A 35 9.26 7.53 -7.87
CA ILE A 35 7.88 7.13 -8.18
C ILE A 35 7.68 5.71 -7.66
N PHE A 36 6.65 5.50 -6.85
CA PHE A 36 6.11 4.18 -6.55
C PHE A 36 4.87 3.96 -7.42
N ALA A 37 4.99 3.09 -8.41
CA ALA A 37 3.89 2.62 -9.22
C ALA A 37 3.38 1.27 -8.69
N GLY A 38 2.07 1.10 -8.64
CA GLY A 38 1.43 -0.12 -8.16
C GLY A 38 0.09 -0.40 -8.83
N GLY A 39 -0.42 -1.60 -8.61
CA GLY A 39 -1.67 -2.08 -9.20
C GLY A 39 -1.47 -3.22 -10.20
N ALA A 40 -2.40 -3.35 -11.14
CA ALA A 40 -2.41 -4.39 -12.16
C ALA A 40 -2.76 -3.81 -13.55
N LEU A 41 -2.19 -4.44 -14.59
CA LEU A 41 -2.40 -4.09 -15.99
C LEU A 41 -3.33 -5.11 -16.65
N PHE A 42 -4.23 -4.65 -17.51
CA PHE A 42 -4.92 -5.56 -18.43
C PHE A 42 -4.01 -5.83 -19.61
N MET A 43 -3.46 -7.04 -19.69
CA MET A 43 -2.51 -7.43 -20.73
C MET A 43 -3.22 -8.01 -21.95
N ASP A 44 -3.09 -7.35 -23.10
CA ASP A 44 -3.32 -8.00 -24.39
C ASP A 44 -2.07 -8.80 -24.76
N ARG A 45 -2.14 -10.11 -24.50
CA ARG A 45 -1.04 -11.05 -24.75
C ARG A 45 -0.74 -11.24 -26.24
N LYS A 46 -1.68 -10.92 -27.14
CA LYS A 46 -1.44 -11.01 -28.59
C LYS A 46 -0.60 -9.84 -29.08
N ARG A 47 -0.83 -8.65 -28.52
CA ARG A 47 -0.11 -7.43 -28.87
C ARG A 47 1.07 -7.12 -27.94
N ALA A 48 1.28 -7.97 -26.92
CA ALA A 48 2.30 -7.83 -25.89
C ALA A 48 2.28 -6.44 -25.21
N ASN A 49 1.11 -5.84 -25.09
CA ASN A 49 0.93 -4.55 -24.43
C ASN A 49 -0.06 -4.65 -23.28
N GLY A 50 0.17 -3.85 -22.25
CA GLY A 50 -0.67 -3.75 -21.06
C GLY A 50 -1.20 -2.34 -20.91
N GLY A 51 -2.41 -2.20 -20.40
CA GLY A 51 -3.04 -0.89 -20.22
C GLY A 51 -3.96 -0.82 -19.01
N MET A 52 -4.44 0.40 -18.76
CA MET A 52 -5.55 0.62 -17.84
C MET A 52 -6.82 0.00 -18.41
N HIS A 53 -7.70 -0.50 -17.54
CA HIS A 53 -8.96 -1.08 -17.95
C HIS A 53 -10.06 -0.75 -16.94
N ASP A 54 -11.23 -0.29 -17.41
CA ASP A 54 -12.34 0.15 -16.54
C ASP A 54 -12.93 -0.95 -15.67
N GLN A 55 -12.70 -2.21 -16.01
CA GLN A 55 -13.11 -3.37 -15.20
C GLN A 55 -12.08 -3.78 -14.14
N MET A 56 -11.02 -2.97 -13.94
CA MET A 56 -9.97 -3.24 -12.98
C MET A 56 -9.86 -2.13 -11.94
N ASP A 57 -9.76 -2.54 -10.69
CA ASP A 57 -9.35 -1.69 -9.58
C ASP A 57 -7.96 -2.10 -9.11
N GLY A 58 -7.05 -1.13 -9.07
CA GLY A 58 -5.73 -1.30 -8.50
C GLY A 58 -5.82 -1.32 -6.98
N PHE A 59 -5.03 -2.19 -6.35
CA PHE A 59 -4.87 -2.21 -4.91
C PHE A 59 -3.41 -2.52 -4.55
N VAL A 60 -3.02 -2.12 -3.34
CA VAL A 60 -1.80 -2.59 -2.68
C VAL A 60 -2.11 -2.80 -1.20
N SER A 61 -1.76 -3.97 -0.70
CA SER A 61 -1.88 -4.34 0.71
C SER A 61 -0.65 -5.10 1.16
N ILE A 62 -0.28 -4.96 2.43
CA ILE A 62 0.66 -5.88 3.09
C ILE A 62 -0.10 -6.71 4.12
N THR A 63 0.23 -7.99 4.20
CA THR A 63 -0.52 -8.96 5.01
C THR A 63 0.45 -9.79 5.82
N TRP A 64 0.13 -9.94 7.11
CA TRP A 64 0.69 -10.96 7.97
C TRP A 64 -0.26 -12.14 8.00
N HIS A 65 0.26 -13.29 7.60
CA HIS A 65 -0.46 -14.54 7.58
C HIS A 65 0.20 -15.47 8.59
N GLY A 66 -0.44 -15.64 9.75
CA GLY A 66 -0.02 -16.60 10.76
C GLY A 66 -0.06 -18.02 10.22
N ALA A 67 0.52 -18.94 10.97
CA ALA A 67 0.47 -20.35 10.61
C ALA A 67 -0.99 -20.84 10.75
N HIS A 68 -1.53 -21.47 9.70
CA HIS A 68 -2.82 -22.17 9.71
C HIS A 68 -2.59 -23.68 9.52
N ASP A 69 -3.65 -24.48 9.57
CA ASP A 69 -3.67 -25.90 9.17
C ASP A 69 -2.49 -26.72 9.72
N SER A 70 -2.41 -26.85 11.05
CA SER A 70 -1.35 -27.57 11.79
C SER A 70 0.03 -26.92 11.86
N GLY A 71 0.20 -25.69 11.35
CA GLY A 71 1.45 -24.96 11.51
C GLY A 71 1.82 -24.69 12.98
N THR A 72 3.10 -24.86 13.31
CA THR A 72 3.64 -24.91 14.68
C THR A 72 4.13 -23.57 15.24
N GLY A 73 3.68 -22.44 14.66
CA GLY A 73 4.12 -21.10 15.04
C GLY A 73 3.42 -20.50 16.28
N THR A 74 4.12 -19.62 16.99
CA THR A 74 3.56 -18.85 18.13
C THR A 74 2.45 -17.88 17.71
N ASP A 75 2.41 -17.51 16.44
CA ASP A 75 1.44 -16.57 15.85
C ASP A 75 0.33 -17.29 15.07
N ARG A 76 0.00 -18.51 15.50
CA ARG A 76 -1.09 -19.31 14.92
C ARG A 76 -2.40 -18.53 14.95
N ASP A 77 -3.19 -18.66 13.89
CA ASP A 77 -4.52 -18.05 13.76
C ASP A 77 -4.52 -16.50 13.78
N ILE A 78 -3.36 -15.86 13.61
CA ILE A 78 -3.27 -14.40 13.44
C ILE A 78 -3.25 -14.06 11.96
N TYR A 79 -4.34 -13.49 11.47
CA TYR A 79 -4.40 -12.89 10.15
C TYR A 79 -4.63 -11.38 10.28
N THR A 80 -3.76 -10.58 9.68
CA THR A 80 -3.99 -9.13 9.61
C THR A 80 -3.39 -8.51 8.36
N SER A 81 -4.05 -7.49 7.84
CA SER A 81 -3.62 -6.77 6.64
C SER A 81 -3.69 -5.27 6.84
N VAL A 82 -2.86 -4.54 6.12
CA VAL A 82 -2.93 -3.08 5.98
C VAL A 82 -3.12 -2.78 4.51
N ASP A 83 -4.21 -2.09 4.18
CA ASP A 83 -4.46 -1.58 2.85
C ASP A 83 -3.78 -0.23 2.67
N ILE A 84 -2.96 -0.12 1.62
CA ILE A 84 -2.21 1.10 1.28
C ILE A 84 -2.97 1.87 0.20
N ALA A 85 -3.42 1.14 -0.83
CA ALA A 85 -4.21 1.66 -1.95
C ALA A 85 -5.35 0.68 -2.23
N ARG A 86 -6.53 1.23 -2.54
CA ARG A 86 -7.74 0.49 -2.91
C ARG A 86 -8.56 1.34 -3.87
N ASP A 87 -9.42 0.70 -4.64
CA ASP A 87 -10.39 1.34 -5.54
C ASP A 87 -9.71 2.31 -6.54
N CYS A 88 -8.49 1.96 -6.99
CA CYS A 88 -7.77 2.74 -7.99
C CYS A 88 -8.29 2.37 -9.39
N ARG A 89 -9.33 3.08 -9.85
CA ARG A 89 -10.00 2.81 -11.12
C ARG A 89 -9.01 2.79 -12.28
N GLY A 90 -9.15 1.80 -13.17
CA GLY A 90 -8.24 1.59 -14.29
C GLY A 90 -7.04 0.70 -13.93
N GLY A 91 -7.01 0.14 -12.71
CA GLY A 91 -6.04 -0.87 -12.32
C GLY A 91 -4.70 -0.34 -11.82
N GLN A 92 -4.37 0.95 -12.03
CA GLN A 92 -3.02 1.48 -11.81
C GLN A 92 -3.04 2.75 -10.94
N PHE A 93 -1.97 2.97 -10.19
CA PHE A 93 -1.74 4.22 -9.48
C PHE A 93 -0.23 4.50 -9.33
N GLU A 94 0.08 5.77 -9.08
CA GLU A 94 1.44 6.23 -8.85
C GLU A 94 1.49 7.19 -7.66
N ILE A 95 2.53 7.07 -6.84
CA ILE A 95 2.82 7.97 -5.73
C ILE A 95 4.21 8.55 -5.92
N TYR A 96 4.28 9.87 -5.87
CA TYR A 96 5.47 10.64 -6.18
C TYR A 96 6.11 11.14 -4.88
N PHE A 97 7.42 10.96 -4.73
CA PHE A 97 8.20 11.35 -3.54
C PHE A 97 9.37 12.24 -3.96
N CYS A 98 9.73 13.20 -3.12
CA CYS A 98 10.84 14.12 -3.42
C CYS A 98 12.24 13.48 -3.26
N SER A 99 12.32 12.24 -2.77
CA SER A 99 13.56 11.49 -2.63
C SER A 99 13.29 10.01 -2.32
N THR A 100 14.27 9.15 -2.59
CA THR A 100 14.26 7.74 -2.17
C THR A 100 14.25 7.59 -0.63
N ALA A 101 14.78 8.56 0.12
CA ALA A 101 14.67 8.59 1.57
C ALA A 101 13.20 8.76 2.03
N CYS A 102 12.43 9.65 1.39
CA CYS A 102 11.00 9.80 1.67
C CYS A 102 10.22 8.54 1.30
N LEU A 103 10.55 7.91 0.17
CA LEU A 103 9.96 6.63 -0.24
C LEU A 103 10.25 5.52 0.78
N ARG A 104 11.50 5.41 1.27
CA ARG A 104 11.87 4.43 2.31
C ARG A 104 11.06 4.61 3.58
N VAL A 105 10.94 5.84 4.08
CA VAL A 105 10.15 6.09 5.31
C VAL A 105 8.68 5.72 5.07
N PHE A 106 8.15 5.98 3.88
CA PHE A 106 6.81 5.57 3.53
C PHE A 106 6.62 4.06 3.56
N PHE A 107 7.51 3.26 2.95
CA PHE A 107 7.44 1.80 3.01
C PHE A 107 7.61 1.26 4.44
N ASN A 108 8.53 1.82 5.23
CA ASN A 108 8.67 1.44 6.64
C ASN A 108 7.37 1.70 7.41
N SER A 109 6.68 2.81 7.13
CA SER A 109 5.41 3.13 7.80
C SER A 109 4.29 2.10 7.52
N TRP A 110 4.36 1.37 6.40
CA TRP A 110 3.45 0.28 6.13
C TRP A 110 3.72 -0.86 7.12
N VAL A 111 4.98 -1.29 7.19
CA VAL A 111 5.42 -2.35 8.10
C VAL A 111 5.11 -1.99 9.55
N ASP A 112 5.39 -0.75 9.98
CA ASP A 112 5.05 -0.27 11.32
C ASP A 112 3.55 -0.41 11.62
N ALA A 113 2.68 -0.05 10.66
CA ALA A 113 1.24 -0.20 10.83
C ALA A 113 0.81 -1.67 10.89
N LEU A 114 1.46 -2.54 10.13
CA LEU A 114 1.21 -3.98 10.18
C LEU A 114 1.63 -4.55 11.53
N GLU A 115 2.81 -4.20 12.02
CA GLU A 115 3.30 -4.61 13.35
C GLU A 115 2.36 -4.18 14.47
N ILE A 116 1.83 -2.95 14.41
CA ILE A 116 0.84 -2.48 15.38
C ILE A 116 -0.40 -3.38 15.37
N LYS A 117 -0.90 -3.76 14.19
CA LYS A 117 -2.05 -4.68 14.08
C LYS A 117 -1.70 -6.08 14.60
N ILE A 118 -0.54 -6.62 14.26
CA ILE A 118 -0.06 -7.92 14.77
C ILE A 118 -0.02 -7.91 16.30
N ARG A 119 0.58 -6.88 16.91
CA ARG A 119 0.67 -6.75 18.39
C ARG A 119 -0.72 -6.68 19.03
N LYS A 120 -1.68 -6.01 18.39
CA LYS A 120 -3.07 -5.94 18.85
C LYS A 120 -3.74 -7.32 18.83
N GLU A 121 -3.54 -8.08 17.77
CA GLU A 121 -4.07 -9.44 17.63
C GLU A 121 -3.46 -10.41 18.65
N LYS A 122 -2.14 -10.37 18.85
CA LYS A 122 -1.46 -11.16 19.89
C LYS A 122 -2.05 -10.91 21.28
N ARG A 123 -2.29 -9.64 21.63
CA ARG A 123 -2.90 -9.27 22.92
C ARG A 123 -4.34 -9.77 23.06
N ARG A 124 -5.12 -9.78 21.98
CA ARG A 124 -6.50 -10.29 21.95
C ARG A 124 -6.53 -11.80 22.18
N ASN A 125 -5.67 -12.54 21.48
CA ASN A 125 -5.59 -14.00 21.61
C ASN A 125 -5.10 -14.42 23.02
N ALA A 126 -4.19 -13.65 23.63
CA ALA A 126 -3.73 -13.92 24.99
C ALA A 126 -4.84 -13.78 26.05
N LYS A 127 -5.74 -12.80 25.90
CA LYS A 127 -6.89 -12.63 26.81
C LYS A 127 -7.87 -13.79 26.73
N THR A 128 -8.23 -14.19 25.51
CA THR A 128 -9.20 -15.26 25.25
C THR A 128 -8.75 -16.64 25.77
N ARG A 129 -7.45 -16.84 26.05
CA ARG A 129 -6.92 -18.09 26.61
C ARG A 129 -6.99 -18.16 28.14
N ASN A 130 -7.26 -17.04 28.81
CA ASN A 130 -7.28 -16.94 30.26
C ASN A 130 -8.71 -16.80 30.83
N ASP A 131 -9.72 -16.78 29.97
CA ASP A 131 -11.15 -16.81 30.30
C ASP A 131 -11.70 -18.23 30.04
#